data_AF-A0A1F6TL91-F1
#
_entry.id   AF-A0A1F6TL91-F1
#
_cell.length_a   1.000
_cell.length_b   1.000
_cell.length_c   1.000
_cell.angle_alpha   90.00
_cell.angle_beta   90.00
_cell.angle_gamma   90.00
#
_symmetry.space_group_name_H-M   'P 1'
#
loop_
_entity.id
_entity.type
_entity.pdbx_description
1 polymer ?
#
loop_
_entity_poly.entity_id
_entity_poly.type
_entity_poly.pdbx_seq_one_letter_code
_entity_poly.pdbx_strand_id
1 'polypeptide(L)'
;MVENKSNFNSKGPLPRQGGVNWKPAMQIMSEISTWIVVPIVMALIFGKMLDTRFGTKPIIFLSLAAIAFLFSCFKIVRVVKNYMKKN
;
A
#
# COMPACT_ATOMS: atom_id res chain seq x y z
N MET A 1 4.49 -68.44 -8.38
CA MET A 1 3.73 -67.32 -8.96
C MET A 1 3.64 -66.25 -7.88
N VAL A 2 4.39 -65.16 -8.00
CA VAL A 2 4.51 -64.12 -6.96
C VAL A 2 3.51 -63.02 -7.28
N GLU A 3 2.50 -62.86 -6.42
CA GLU A 3 1.54 -61.76 -6.51
C GLU A 3 2.16 -60.52 -5.82
N ASN A 4 2.81 -59.67 -6.61
CA ASN A 4 3.30 -58.37 -6.15
C ASN A 4 2.16 -57.34 -6.32
N LYS A 5 1.27 -57.26 -5.32
CA LYS A 5 0.38 -56.11 -5.17
C LYS A 5 1.13 -54.98 -4.47
N SER A 6 2.05 -54.34 -5.17
CA SER A 6 2.63 -53.07 -4.74
C SER A 6 1.57 -51.97 -4.82
N ASN A 7 0.88 -51.80 -3.69
CA ASN A 7 0.42 -50.53 -3.12
C ASN A 7 0.15 -49.40 -4.13
N PHE A 8 -1.04 -49.42 -4.73
CA PHE A 8 -1.62 -48.30 -5.49
C PHE A 8 -2.08 -47.12 -4.61
N ASN A 9 -1.62 -47.01 -3.36
CA ASN A 9 -2.10 -46.02 -2.40
C ASN A 9 -0.96 -45.17 -1.79
N SER A 10 -0.10 -44.61 -2.64
CA SER A 10 0.96 -43.67 -2.23
C SER A 10 0.67 -42.21 -2.59
N LYS A 11 -0.59 -41.85 -2.87
CA LYS A 11 -0.98 -40.45 -2.97
C LYS A 11 -1.64 -40.03 -1.67
N GLY A 12 -0.80 -39.64 -0.71
CA GLY A 12 -1.25 -38.90 0.47
C GLY A 12 -2.11 -37.69 0.06
N PRO A 13 -2.93 -37.16 0.98
CA PRO A 13 -3.86 -36.08 0.65
C PRO A 13 -3.10 -34.93 -0.02
N LEU A 14 -3.64 -34.47 -1.16
CA LEU A 14 -3.09 -33.35 -1.91
C LEU A 14 -2.83 -32.18 -0.93
N PRO A 15 -1.70 -31.47 -1.05
CA PRO A 15 -1.44 -30.33 -0.19
C PRO A 15 -2.65 -29.41 -0.30
N ARG A 16 -3.33 -29.18 0.83
CA ARG A 16 -4.44 -28.22 0.91
C ARG A 16 -3.87 -26.92 0.38
N GLN A 17 -4.28 -26.55 -0.83
CA GLN A 17 -3.89 -25.32 -1.49
C GLN A 17 -4.34 -24.23 -0.52
N GLY A 18 -3.38 -23.70 0.23
CA GLY A 18 -3.62 -22.76 1.31
C GLY A 18 -4.46 -21.64 0.73
N GLY A 19 -5.63 -21.41 1.35
CA GLY A 19 -6.64 -20.50 0.84
C GLY A 19 -6.03 -19.16 0.44
N VAL A 20 -6.61 -18.53 -0.58
CA VAL A 20 -6.16 -17.23 -1.10
C VAL A 20 -5.87 -16.28 0.07
N ASN A 21 -4.58 -16.01 0.27
CA ASN A 21 -4.12 -15.15 1.35
C ASN A 21 -4.25 -13.69 0.88
N TRP A 22 -5.43 -13.10 1.09
CA TRP A 22 -5.72 -11.69 0.76
C TRP A 22 -4.94 -10.68 1.58
N LYS A 23 -4.34 -11.14 2.69
CA LYS A 23 -3.60 -10.32 3.67
C LYS A 23 -2.53 -9.42 3.03
N PRO A 24 -1.58 -9.92 2.23
CA PRO A 24 -0.58 -9.10 1.56
C PRO A 24 -1.18 -8.03 0.62
N ALA A 25 -2.22 -8.37 -0.13
CA ALA A 25 -2.87 -7.42 -1.04
C ALA A 25 -3.55 -6.27 -0.26
N MET A 26 -4.28 -6.60 0.82
CA MET A 26 -4.88 -5.58 1.70
C MET A 26 -3.82 -4.73 2.39
N GLN A 27 -2.69 -5.32 2.79
CA GLN A 27 -1.61 -4.59 3.45
C GLN A 27 -1.03 -3.51 2.53
N ILE A 28 -0.68 -3.86 1.29
CA ILE A 28 -0.12 -2.93 0.30
C ILE A 28 -1.12 -1.81 -0.02
N MET A 29 -2.40 -2.17 -0.24
CA MET A 29 -3.47 -1.20 -0.48
C MET A 29 -3.58 -0.20 0.68
N SER A 30 -3.62 -0.69 1.92
CA SER A 30 -3.76 0.16 3.11
C SER A 30 -2.56 1.10 3.30
N GLU A 31 -1.35 0.62 3.02
CA GLU A 31 -0.13 1.39 3.18
C GLU A 31 -0.07 2.54 2.16
N ILE A 32 -0.43 2.27 0.90
CA ILE A 32 -0.49 3.29 -0.16
C ILE A 32 -1.60 4.29 0.12
N SER A 33 -2.81 3.82 0.44
CA SER A 33 -3.94 4.70 0.76
C SER A 33 -3.62 5.61 1.95
N THR A 34 -2.94 5.10 2.98
CA THR A 34 -2.51 5.91 4.13
C THR A 34 -1.53 7.00 3.71
N TRP A 35 -0.53 6.67 2.89
CA TRP A 35 0.44 7.64 2.37
C TRP A 35 -0.16 8.72 1.47
N ILE A 36 -1.33 8.49 0.87
CA ILE A 36 -2.05 9.48 0.07
C ILE A 36 -2.97 10.33 0.97
N VAL A 37 -3.77 9.69 1.82
CA VAL A 37 -4.79 10.37 2.64
C VAL A 37 -4.16 11.29 3.69
N VAL A 38 -3.09 10.87 4.35
CA VAL A 38 -2.41 11.65 5.40
C VAL A 38 -1.99 13.05 4.89
N PRO A 39 -1.22 13.18 3.78
CA PRO A 39 -0.85 14.49 3.27
C PRO A 39 -2.04 15.34 2.82
N ILE A 40 -3.10 14.73 2.25
CA ILE A 40 -4.30 15.45 1.80
C ILE A 40 -5.06 16.04 2.99
N VAL A 41 -5.29 15.25 4.04
CA VAL A 41 -5.98 15.71 5.26
C VAL A 41 -5.16 16.79 5.96
N MET A 42 -3.84 16.63 6.01
CA MET A 42 -2.95 17.64 6.57
C MET A 42 -3.03 18.94 5.75
N ALA A 43 -3.01 18.86 4.42
CA ALA A 43 -3.20 20.02 3.55
C ALA A 43 -4.56 20.71 3.74
N LEU A 44 -5.65 19.94 3.97
CA LEU A 44 -6.98 20.50 4.23
C LEU A 44 -7.03 21.29 5.53
N ILE A 45 -6.47 20.77 6.62
CA ILE A 45 -6.50 21.43 7.93
C ILE A 45 -5.66 22.71 7.90
N PHE A 46 -4.41 22.60 7.44
CA PHE A 46 -3.50 23.73 7.39
C PHE A 46 -3.90 24.76 6.33
N GLY A 47 -4.36 24.31 5.16
CA GLY A 47 -4.85 25.18 4.09
C GLY A 47 -6.06 25.99 4.52
N LYS A 48 -7.04 25.36 5.17
CA LYS A 48 -8.24 26.04 5.68
C LYS A 48 -7.91 27.03 6.81
N MET A 49 -7.00 26.68 7.73
CA MET A 49 -6.57 27.58 8.79
C MET A 49 -5.90 28.85 8.23
N LEU A 50 -5.08 28.69 7.19
CA LEU A 50 -4.31 29.79 6.63
C LEU A 50 -5.17 30.64 5.66
N ASP A 51 -6.04 30.03 4.85
CA ASP A 51 -7.05 30.75 4.04
C ASP A 51 -7.93 31.67 4.89
N THR A 52 -8.37 31.18 6.05
CA THR A 52 -9.22 31.94 6.97
C THR A 52 -8.49 33.16 7.54
N ARG A 53 -7.16 33.12 7.65
CA ARG A 53 -6.34 34.23 8.16
C ARG A 53 -6.02 35.28 7.11
N PHE A 54 -5.90 34.91 5.84
CA PHE A 54 -5.50 35.83 4.76
C PHE A 54 -6.66 36.30 3.87
N GLY A 55 -7.89 35.83 4.12
CA GLY A 55 -9.10 36.28 3.41
C GLY A 55 -9.06 36.05 1.89
N THR A 56 -8.13 35.21 1.44
CA THR A 56 -7.84 34.98 0.03
C THR A 56 -8.55 33.72 -0.45
N LYS A 57 -8.94 33.69 -1.72
CA LYS A 57 -9.50 32.51 -2.41
C LYS A 57 -8.57 31.29 -2.21
N PRO A 58 -9.04 30.03 -2.34
CA PRO A 58 -8.34 28.81 -1.89
C PRO A 58 -7.06 28.44 -2.67
N ILE A 59 -6.11 29.36 -2.69
CA ILE A 59 -4.82 29.30 -3.40
C ILE A 59 -3.77 28.71 -2.46
N ILE A 60 -3.87 29.00 -1.16
CA ILE A 60 -2.99 28.45 -0.12
C ILE A 60 -3.31 26.97 0.12
N PHE A 61 -4.60 26.61 0.09
CA PHE A 61 -5.01 25.21 0.07
C PHE A 61 -4.41 24.47 -1.15
N LEU A 62 -4.46 25.10 -2.33
CA LEU A 62 -3.95 24.51 -3.57
C LEU A 62 -2.43 24.29 -3.53
N SER A 63 -1.66 25.27 -3.06
CA SER A 63 -0.20 25.13 -2.93
C SER A 63 0.17 24.07 -1.90
N LEU A 64 -0.57 23.98 -0.79
CA LEU A 64 -0.31 22.98 0.24
C LEU A 64 -0.68 21.57 -0.23
N ALA A 65 -1.79 21.41 -0.96
CA ALA A 65 -2.16 20.15 -1.60
C ALA A 65 -1.09 19.71 -2.62
N ALA A 66 -0.54 20.65 -3.40
CA ALA A 66 0.56 20.37 -4.32
C ALA A 66 1.82 19.90 -3.58
N ILE A 67 2.23 20.58 -2.50
CA ILE A 67 3.39 20.18 -1.68
C ILE A 67 3.16 18.80 -1.06
N ALA A 68 1.95 18.54 -0.55
CA ALA A 68 1.59 17.27 0.08
C ALA A 68 1.58 16.11 -0.93
N PHE A 69 1.11 16.38 -2.15
CA PHE A 69 1.19 15.44 -3.28
C PHE A 69 2.64 15.14 -3.67
N LEU A 70 3.50 16.16 -3.78
CA LEU A 70 4.92 15.97 -4.04
C LEU A 70 5.57 15.11 -2.94
N PHE A 71 5.26 15.38 -1.66
CA PHE A 71 5.78 14.61 -0.53
C PHE A 71 5.43 13.12 -0.61
N SER A 72 4.20 12.80 -1.04
CA SER A 72 3.77 11.42 -1.26
C SER A 72 4.59 10.74 -2.35
N CYS A 73 4.78 11.39 -3.51
CA CYS A 73 5.61 10.90 -4.60
C CYS A 73 7.06 10.65 -4.15
N PHE A 74 7.69 11.57 -3.41
CA PHE A 74 9.05 11.40 -2.90
C PHE A 74 9.17 10.23 -1.91
N LYS A 75 8.18 10.05 -1.03
CA LYS A 75 8.13 8.93 -0.07
C LYS A 75 8.05 7.58 -0.78
N ILE A 76 7.17 7.46 -1.78
CA ILE A 76 7.00 6.23 -2.57
C ILE A 76 8.30 5.90 -3.30
N VAL A 77 8.90 6.86 -4.00
CA VAL A 77 10.19 6.67 -4.69
C VAL A 77 11.28 6.24 -3.71
N ARG A 78 11.33 6.83 -2.51
CA ARG A 78 12.30 6.43 -1.47
C ARG A 78 12.08 4.98 -1.02
N VAL A 79 10.83 4.58 -0.76
CA VAL A 79 10.48 3.21 -0.36
C VAL A 79 10.88 2.22 -1.45
N VAL A 80 10.53 2.51 -2.71
CA VAL A 80 10.87 1.68 -3.88
C VAL A 80 12.38 1.58 -4.05
N LYS A 81 13.12 2.69 -3.98
CA LYS A 81 14.60 2.67 -4.04
C LYS A 81 15.21 1.84 -2.91
N ASN A 82 14.63 1.89 -1.70
CA ASN A 82 15.10 1.08 -0.58
C ASN A 82 14.85 -0.42 -0.81
N TYR A 83 13.71 -0.77 -1.41
CA TYR A 83 13.42 -2.13 -1.84
C TYR A 83 14.38 -2.62 -2.92
N MET A 84 14.66 -1.78 -3.93
CA MET A 84 15.58 -2.14 -5.04
C MET A 84 17.06 -2.19 -4.62
N LYS A 85 17.47 -1.49 -3.57
CA LYS A 85 18.86 -1.53 -3.08
C LYS A 85 19.14 -2.74 -2.18
N LYS A 86 18.08 -3.36 -1.64
CA LYS A 86 18.20 -4.48 -0.71
C LYS A 86 18.29 -5.84 -1.40
N ASN A 87 17.97 -5.89 -2.70
CA ASN A 87 18.19 -7.02 -3.60
C ASN A 87 19.14 -6.61 -4.73
#